data_AF-A0A956JIE6-F1
#
_entry.id   AF-A0A956JIE6-F1
#
_cell.length_a   1.000
_cell.length_b   1.000
_cell.length_c   1.000
_cell.angle_alpha   90.00
_cell.angle_beta   90.00
_cell.angle_gamma   90.00
#
_symmetry.space_group_name_H-M   'P 1'
#
loop_
_entity.id
_entity.type
_entity.pdbx_description
1 polymer ?
#
loop_
_entity_poly.entity_id
_entity_poly.type
_entity_poly.pdbx_seq_one_letter_code
_entity_poly.pdbx_strand_id
1 'polypeptide(L)'
;GLIITNCIVMGRAEAYAMANGPRLSFWDGIGNGVGYSMVLLVVAFFRELLGSGKLFGVTILSPVTEGGWYTPNGLMVMSPSAFFLIGIFIWILRTYKTDQVETE
;
A
#
# COMPACT_ATOMS: atom_id res chain seq x y z
N GLY A 1 4.04 -17.97 -4.15
CA GLY A 1 2.59 -18.20 -4.03
C GLY A 1 1.78 -16.91 -4.06
N LEU A 2 2.11 -15.92 -3.23
CA LEU A 2 1.26 -14.74 -3.01
C LEU A 2 0.89 -13.91 -4.26
N ILE A 3 1.66 -14.01 -5.35
CA ILE A 3 1.36 -13.30 -6.61
C ILE A 3 0.23 -14.00 -7.39
N ILE A 4 0.32 -15.32 -7.55
CA ILE A 4 -0.67 -16.12 -8.30
C ILE A 4 -2.02 -16.23 -7.57
N THR A 5 -2.01 -16.18 -6.24
CA THR A 5 -3.24 -16.18 -5.43
C THR A 5 -3.70 -14.77 -5.04
N ASN A 6 -3.18 -13.73 -5.69
CA ASN A 6 -3.57 -12.37 -5.37
C ASN A 6 -4.98 -12.05 -5.92
N CYS A 7 -5.85 -11.55 -5.05
CA CYS A 7 -7.23 -11.20 -5.40
C CYS A 7 -7.32 -10.16 -6.54
N ILE A 8 -6.34 -9.25 -6.68
CA ILE A 8 -6.37 -8.23 -7.75
C ILE A 8 -6.17 -8.85 -9.14
N VAL A 9 -5.34 -9.90 -9.23
CA VAL A 9 -5.03 -10.56 -10.50
C VAL A 9 -6.24 -11.37 -10.97
N MET A 10 -6.81 -12.18 -10.08
CA MET A 10 -8.02 -12.94 -10.36
C MET A 10 -9.21 -12.01 -10.66
N GLY A 11 -9.41 -10.98 -9.83
CA GLY A 11 -10.53 -10.04 -9.98
C GLY A 11 -10.50 -9.24 -11.29
N ARG A 12 -9.33 -8.74 -11.73
CA ARG A 12 -9.24 -8.05 -13.03
C ARG A 12 -9.30 -9.01 -14.22
N ALA A 13 -8.77 -10.22 -14.07
CA ALA A 13 -8.88 -11.24 -15.11
C ALA A 13 -10.35 -11.57 -15.39
N GLU A 14 -11.14 -11.81 -14.33
CA GLU A 14 -12.56 -12.14 -14.43
C GLU A 14 -13.42 -10.95 -14.88
N ALA A 15 -13.18 -9.76 -14.35
CA ALA A 15 -14.05 -8.60 -14.60
C ALA A 15 -13.77 -7.88 -15.93
N TYR A 16 -12.54 -7.92 -16.45
CA TYR A 16 -12.15 -7.12 -17.62
C TYR A 16 -11.42 -7.92 -18.70
N ALA A 17 -10.47 -8.78 -18.33
CA ALA A 17 -9.62 -9.44 -19.32
C ALA A 17 -10.38 -10.49 -20.17
N MET A 18 -11.37 -11.18 -19.60
CA MET A 18 -12.17 -12.17 -20.33
C MET A 18 -13.13 -11.56 -21.36
N ALA A 19 -13.52 -10.30 -21.19
CA ALA A 19 -14.51 -9.63 -22.04
C ALA A 19 -13.89 -8.69 -23.10
N ASN A 20 -12.59 -8.39 -23.01
CA ASN A 20 -11.92 -7.39 -23.85
C ASN A 20 -10.70 -7.95 -24.59
N GLY A 21 -10.29 -7.27 -25.66
CA GLY A 21 -9.12 -7.66 -26.45
C GLY A 21 -7.78 -7.49 -25.70
N PRO A 22 -6.72 -8.22 -26.08
CA PRO A 22 -5.45 -8.28 -25.33
C PRO A 22 -4.79 -6.92 -25.08
N ARG A 23 -4.88 -6.00 -26.05
CA ARG A 23 -4.29 -4.66 -25.93
C ARG A 23 -4.98 -3.80 -24.88
N LEU A 24 -6.31 -3.87 -24.78
CA LEU A 24 -7.08 -3.10 -23.79
C LEU A 24 -6.86 -3.68 -22.38
N SER A 25 -6.90 -5.01 -22.26
CA SER A 25 -6.64 -5.72 -21.01
C SER A 25 -5.21 -5.50 -20.49
N PHE A 26 -4.23 -5.29 -21.37
CA PHE A 26 -2.87 -4.95 -21.00
C PHE A 26 -2.77 -3.58 -20.31
N TRP A 27 -3.40 -2.55 -20.89
CA TRP A 27 -3.45 -1.21 -20.30
C TRP A 27 -4.21 -1.19 -18.96
N ASP A 28 -5.27 -1.99 -18.85
CA ASP A 28 -5.99 -2.17 -17.59
C ASP A 28 -5.11 -2.79 -16.51
N GLY A 29 -4.38 -3.86 -16.84
CA GLY A 29 -3.45 -4.51 -15.93
C GLY A 29 -2.36 -3.55 -15.42
N ILE A 30 -1.79 -2.73 -16.31
CA ILE A 30 -0.80 -1.71 -15.92
C ILE A 30 -1.43 -0.67 -14.98
N GLY A 31 -2.59 -0.12 -15.30
CA GLY A 31 -3.23 0.91 -14.49
C GLY A 31 -3.53 0.42 -13.07
N ASN A 32 -4.12 -0.77 -12.95
CA ASN A 32 -4.42 -1.38 -11.65
C ASN A 32 -3.15 -1.78 -10.89
N GLY A 33 -2.13 -2.29 -11.59
CA GLY A 33 -0.83 -2.61 -11.01
C GLY A 33 -0.12 -1.40 -10.42
N VAL A 34 -0.05 -0.30 -11.19
CA VAL A 34 0.55 0.97 -10.73
C VAL A 34 -0.20 1.54 -9.53
N GLY A 35 -1.54 1.53 -9.57
CA GLY A 35 -2.37 1.97 -8.43
C GLY A 35 -2.09 1.14 -7.17
N TYR A 36 -2.07 -0.18 -7.30
CA TYR A 36 -1.77 -1.08 -6.18
C TYR A 36 -0.35 -0.87 -5.63
N SER A 37 0.65 -0.77 -6.50
CA SER A 37 2.04 -0.49 -6.11
C SER A 37 2.17 0.86 -5.40
N MET A 38 1.47 1.90 -5.86
CA MET A 38 1.49 3.22 -5.21
C MET A 38 1.00 3.15 -3.76
N VAL A 39 -0.12 2.45 -3.50
CA VAL A 39 -0.63 2.26 -2.14
C VAL A 39 0.40 1.51 -1.29
N LEU A 40 0.97 0.42 -1.81
CA LEU A 40 1.97 -0.35 -1.08
C LEU A 40 3.23 0.46 -0.74
N LEU A 41 3.71 1.31 -1.66
CA LEU A 41 4.88 2.15 -1.43
C LEU A 41 4.63 3.17 -0.33
N VAL A 42 3.47 3.82 -0.32
CA VAL A 42 3.11 4.78 0.74
C VAL A 42 3.01 4.08 2.09
N VAL A 43 2.35 2.92 2.15
CA VAL A 43 2.24 2.15 3.39
C VAL A 43 3.61 1.65 3.86
N ALA A 44 4.45 1.17 2.94
CA ALA A 44 5.80 0.71 3.25
C ALA A 44 6.68 1.83 3.80
N PHE A 45 6.60 3.03 3.22
CA PHE A 45 7.34 4.21 3.69
C PHE A 45 7.05 4.49 5.18
N PHE A 46 5.79 4.57 5.58
CA PHE A 46 5.44 4.82 6.97
C PHE A 46 5.82 3.66 7.90
N ARG A 47 5.70 2.41 7.42
CA ARG A 47 6.09 1.22 8.20
C ARG A 47 7.60 1.11 8.40
N GLU A 48 8.40 1.43 7.40
CA GLU A 48 9.87 1.38 7.51
C GLU A 48 10.37 2.53 8.38
N LEU A 49 9.88 3.75 8.14
CA LEU A 49 10.24 4.93 8.93
C LEU A 49 9.88 4.77 10.41
N LEU A 50 8.65 4.35 10.72
CA LEU A 50 8.19 4.25 12.10
C LEU A 50 8.46 2.88 12.74
N GLY A 51 8.74 1.85 11.93
CA GLY A 51 9.05 0.51 12.42
C GLY A 51 10.52 0.39 12.82
N SER A 52 11.45 0.83 11.97
CA SER A 52 12.90 0.64 12.17
C SER A 52 13.71 1.95 12.19
N GLY A 53 13.09 3.09 11.89
CA GLY A 53 13.78 4.38 11.79
C GLY A 53 14.60 4.56 10.50
N LYS A 54 14.45 3.64 9.55
CA LYS A 54 15.21 3.62 8.29
C LYS A 54 14.27 3.77 7.10
N LEU A 55 14.78 4.31 6.00
CA LEU A 55 14.13 4.23 4.69
C LEU A 55 15.16 3.78 3.66
N PHE A 56 14.82 2.77 2.86
CA PHE A 56 15.70 2.25 1.82
C PHE A 56 17.11 1.88 2.36
N GLY A 57 17.19 1.46 3.62
CA GLY A 57 18.45 1.15 4.30
C GLY A 57 19.25 2.35 4.83
N VAL A 58 18.79 3.59 4.60
CA VAL A 58 19.38 4.80 5.17
C VAL A 58 18.71 5.12 6.51
N THR A 59 19.51 5.26 7.57
CA THR A 59 19.01 5.65 8.90
C THR A 59 18.64 7.13 8.90
N ILE A 60 17.36 7.43 9.07
CA ILE A 60 16.83 8.81 9.13
C ILE A 60 16.50 9.19 10.57
N LEU A 61 15.89 8.26 11.31
CA LEU A 61 15.66 8.39 12.73
C LEU A 61 16.67 7.50 13.42
N SER A 62 17.68 8.11 14.04
CA SER A 62 18.72 7.38 14.79
C SER A 62 18.07 6.55 15.90
N PRO A 63 18.09 5.21 15.81
CA PRO A 63 17.44 4.36 16.81
C PRO A 63 18.20 4.42 18.13
N VAL A 64 17.51 4.23 19.26
CA VAL A 64 18.16 4.17 20.59
C VAL A 64 19.23 3.06 20.64
N THR A 65 19.07 1.99 19.87
CA THR A 65 20.05 0.90 19.75
C THR A 65 21.36 1.32 19.07
N GLU A 66 21.36 2.40 18.28
CA GLU A 66 22.54 2.97 17.62
C GLU A 66 23.00 4.28 18.31
N GLY A 67 22.51 4.56 19.53
CA GLY A 67 22.84 5.76 20.31
C GLY A 67 21.99 6.99 20.00
N GLY A 68 20.88 6.83 19.28
CA GLY A 68 19.95 7.89 18.97
C GLY A 68 18.78 8.04 19.95
N TRP A 69 17.76 8.80 19.57
CA TRP A 69 16.62 9.18 20.41
C TRP A 69 15.31 8.44 20.04
N TYR A 70 15.30 7.70 18.93
CA TYR A 70 14.08 7.10 18.39
C TYR A 70 13.92 5.64 18.84
N THR A 71 12.84 5.33 19.56
CA THR A 71 12.50 3.94 19.93
C THR A 71 11.69 3.31 18.80
N PRO A 72 12.19 2.24 18.15
CA PRO A 72 11.47 1.53 17.09
C PRO A 72 10.08 1.07 17.55
N ASN A 73 9.04 1.36 16.77
CA ASN A 73 7.68 0.95 17.12
C ASN A 73 7.40 -0.48 16.64
N GLY A 74 7.44 -1.45 17.55
CA GLY A 74 7.16 -2.86 17.26
C GLY A 74 5.76 -3.10 16.67
N LEU A 75 4.78 -2.23 16.96
CA LEU A 75 3.44 -2.33 16.40
C LEU A 75 3.42 -2.07 14.88
N MET A 76 4.30 -1.19 14.38
CA MET A 76 4.38 -0.83 12.96
C MET A 76 4.97 -1.93 12.07
N VAL A 77 5.65 -2.90 12.68
CA VAL A 77 6.18 -4.08 11.98
C VAL A 77 5.12 -5.16 11.82
N MET A 78 4.17 -5.26 12.75
CA MET A 78 3.13 -6.28 12.74
C MET A 78 2.02 -6.00 11.70
N SER A 79 1.32 -7.06 11.26
CA SER A 79 0.20 -6.98 10.31
C SER A 79 -0.91 -5.97 10.67
N PRO A 80 -1.30 -5.77 11.95
CA PRO A 80 -2.35 -4.82 12.32
C PRO A 80 -2.07 -3.37 11.88
N SER A 81 -0.79 -2.96 11.84
CA SER A 81 -0.43 -1.60 11.41
C SER A 81 -0.83 -1.28 9.97
N ALA A 82 -0.78 -2.28 9.08
CA ALA A 82 -1.13 -2.10 7.68
C ALA A 82 -2.61 -1.72 7.51
N PHE A 83 -3.51 -2.30 8.33
CA PHE A 83 -4.93 -1.95 8.30
C PHE A 83 -5.18 -0.52 8.74
N PHE A 84 -4.53 -0.05 9.81
CA PHE A 84 -4.65 1.33 10.27
C PHE A 84 -4.13 2.32 9.22
N LEU A 85 -2.95 2.06 8.64
CA LEU A 85 -2.36 2.94 7.63
C LEU A 85 -3.20 3.02 6.36
N ILE A 86 -3.70 1.88 5.86
CA ILE A 86 -4.58 1.85 4.69
C ILE A 86 -5.91 2.55 5.00
N GLY A 87 -6.48 2.33 6.19
CA GLY A 87 -7.71 3.01 6.63
C GLY A 87 -7.56 4.53 6.68
N ILE A 88 -6.49 5.03 7.28
CA ILE A 88 -6.18 6.48 7.31
C ILE A 88 -5.94 7.01 5.90
N PHE A 89 -5.21 6.28 5.07
CA PHE A 89 -4.95 6.67 3.69
C PHE A 89 -6.24 6.82 2.87
N ILE A 90 -7.15 5.84 2.97
CA ILE A 90 -8.47 5.89 2.32
C ILE A 90 -9.30 7.05 2.89
N TRP A 91 -9.29 7.26 4.21
CA TRP A 91 -10.00 8.36 4.83
C TRP A 91 -9.53 9.72 4.29
N ILE A 92 -8.22 9.97 4.23
CA ILE A 92 -7.64 11.19 3.66
C ILE A 92 -8.10 11.36 2.21
N LEU A 93 -8.00 10.32 1.38
CA LEU A 93 -8.42 10.38 -0.02
C LEU A 93 -9.90 10.72 -0.15
N ARG A 94 -10.77 10.11 0.66
CA ARG A 94 -12.22 10.38 0.66
C ARG A 94 -12.58 11.76 1.19
N THR A 95 -11.78 12.33 2.12
CA THR A 95 -11.96 13.70 2.59
C THR A 95 -11.64 14.72 1.50
N TYR A 96 -10.63 14.49 0.66
CA TYR A 96 -10.29 15.38 -0.45
C TYR A 96 -11.14 15.16 -1.70
N LYS A 97 -11.51 13.91 -1.99
CA LYS A 97 -12.36 13.52 -3.12
C LYS A 97 -13.68 12.94 -2.62
N THR A 98 -14.58 13.84 -2.24
CA THR A 98 -15.91 13.51 -1.72
C THR A 98 -16.79 12.78 -2.74
N ASP A 99 -16.49 12.86 -4.05
CA ASP A 99 -17.21 12.09 -5.09
C ASP A 99 -17.10 10.56 -4.92
N GLN A 100 -16.13 10.06 -4.14
CA GLN A 100 -15.96 8.63 -3.85
C GLN A 100 -16.64 8.18 -2.56
N VAL A 101 -17.36 9.08 -1.88
CA VAL A 101 -18.15 8.73 -0.71
C VAL A 101 -19.44 8.08 -1.20
N GLU A 102 -19.60 6.79 -0.86
CA GLU A 102 -20.82 6.04 -1.15
C GLU A 102 -22.00 6.74 -0.45
N THR A 103 -23.02 7.12 -1.22
CA THR A 103 -24.31 7.53 -0.67
C THR A 103 -24.98 6.29 -0.07
N GLU A 104 -25.25 6.32 1.23
CA GLU A 104 -26.03 5.29 1.93
C GLU A 104 -27.38 5.01 1.24
#